data_AF-A0A5P1FGU2-F1
#
_entry.id   AF-A0A5P1FGU2-F1
#
_cell.length_a   1.000
_cell.length_b   1.000
_cell.length_c   1.000
_cell.angle_alpha   90.00
_cell.angle_beta   90.00
_cell.angle_gamma   90.00
#
_symmetry.space_group_name_H-M   'P 1'
#
loop_
_entity.id
_entity.type
_entity.pdbx_description
1 polymer ?
#
loop_
_entity_poly.entity_id
_entity_poly.type
_entity_poly.pdbx_seq_one_letter_code
_entity_poly.pdbx_strand_id
1 'polypeptide(L)'
;MGLNFNPLLILMGVLLCFSIDGSRCYQRPKARETLSVPLDDDADELTPQQVHISQVGPDKMRVTWITDADAPSTVEYGTSSGQYPFSASGSASKYSYMLYESGLIHDVVVGPLTPSTVYYYRCSSNPAREFSFKTPPSKLPINFAVTGDLGQTGWTNSTLTHLSTSNYDVLLLPGDLSYADFYQPEWDSFGRLVEPLASSRPWMVTQGNHEIEKIPIIEKPFKAYNARWHMPYEVSGSNSNLYYSFDVASGSIHVIMLGSYEDFDSGSDQYKWLVEDLAKVDRRKVQWLIALIHAPWYNSNEAHQGEGEDMRKAMEDLLVRARVDVVFAGHVHAYERFARVNNNNADDCGAVHITIGDGGNKEGLATDYMNPSPEISLFREASFGHGQLEVVNGTHALWTWHRNDDDEPVVADQVCLHGLPQSPNQTNDIHRSHADVTILPVESTISGASLRNYDLLIRGSDLRIVQEINIFIQYCILADRPPTLSRIRPSARSSVTTPQEPSNSVPVILGHLPPCQPPHRHYLRPGRDRAWHPGRELECHQIPPPVQESRTNSITKFII
;
A
#
# COMPACT_ATOMS: atom_id res chain seq x y z
N MET A 1 72.32 13.57 55.84
CA MET A 1 72.10 12.11 55.79
C MET A 1 70.76 11.85 56.48
N GLY A 2 69.74 11.23 55.89
CA GLY A 2 69.55 10.68 54.54
C GLY A 2 68.34 9.72 54.56
N LEU A 3 67.79 9.38 53.39
CA LEU A 3 66.70 8.37 53.21
C LEU A 3 65.31 8.83 53.75
N ASN A 4 64.16 8.49 53.17
CA ASN A 4 63.86 7.76 51.93
C ASN A 4 62.48 8.22 51.40
N PHE A 5 62.38 8.68 50.14
CA PHE A 5 61.10 8.83 49.45
C PHE A 5 60.92 7.64 48.50
N ASN A 6 59.86 6.85 48.72
CA ASN A 6 59.55 5.66 47.92
C ASN A 6 58.66 6.06 46.73
N PRO A 7 59.12 5.94 45.46
CA PRO A 7 58.35 6.41 44.31
C PRO A 7 57.16 5.50 43.93
N LEU A 8 56.99 4.35 44.58
CA LEU A 8 56.00 3.34 44.19
C LEU A 8 54.56 3.63 44.63
N LEU A 9 54.31 4.70 45.38
CA LEU A 9 52.98 5.02 45.96
C LEU A 9 52.21 6.15 45.25
N ILE A 10 52.80 6.77 44.21
CA ILE A 10 52.11 7.78 43.39
C ILE A 10 51.59 7.18 42.06
N LEU A 11 52.01 5.96 41.71
CA LEU A 11 51.56 5.24 40.50
C LEU A 11 50.32 4.34 40.72
N MET A 12 49.56 4.56 41.79
CA MET A 12 48.27 3.88 42.04
C MET A 12 47.07 4.83 42.18
N GLY A 13 47.25 6.10 41.78
CA GLY A 13 46.21 7.15 41.79
C GLY A 13 45.78 7.65 40.40
N VAL A 14 46.21 7.00 39.31
CA VAL A 14 46.00 7.47 37.91
C VAL A 14 45.34 6.41 37.02
N LEU A 15 44.93 5.25 37.57
CA LEU A 15 44.48 4.09 36.79
C LEU A 15 43.07 3.60 37.16
N LEU A 16 42.20 4.51 37.62
CA LEU A 16 40.82 4.23 38.02
C LEU A 16 39.82 5.37 37.70
N CYS A 17 40.09 6.14 36.65
CA CYS A 17 39.02 6.76 35.88
C CYS A 17 38.70 5.81 34.73
N PHE A 18 37.76 4.89 34.96
CA PHE A 18 37.19 4.08 33.89
C PHE A 18 36.62 4.99 32.81
N SER A 19 36.80 4.56 31.55
CA SER A 19 36.11 5.13 30.41
C SER A 19 34.61 5.15 30.68
N ILE A 20 34.08 6.31 31.06
CA ILE A 20 32.74 6.68 30.62
C ILE A 20 32.87 6.82 29.12
N ASP A 21 32.54 5.74 28.43
CA ASP A 21 32.19 5.76 27.02
C ASP A 21 30.88 6.56 26.96
N GLY A 22 31.04 7.88 27.00
CA GLY A 22 29.96 8.82 26.99
C GLY A 22 29.36 8.75 25.60
N SER A 23 28.32 7.92 25.46
CA SER A 23 27.45 7.91 24.29
C SER A 23 27.22 9.35 23.88
N ARG A 24 27.82 9.76 22.75
CA ARG A 24 27.59 11.09 22.22
C ARG A 24 26.11 11.16 21.92
N CYS A 25 25.34 11.82 22.79
CA CYS A 25 23.94 12.10 22.50
C CYS A 25 23.92 12.82 21.15
N TYR A 26 23.27 12.20 20.16
CA TYR A 26 23.14 12.76 18.83
C TYR A 26 22.60 14.19 18.97
N GLN A 27 23.42 15.16 18.62
CA GLN A 27 23.07 16.57 18.77
C GLN A 27 22.28 16.95 17.53
N ARG A 28 20.94 16.95 17.67
CA ARG A 28 20.00 17.24 16.58
C ARG A 28 20.49 18.42 15.72
N PRO A 29 20.69 18.20 14.42
CA PRO A 29 21.05 19.27 13.50
C PRO A 29 20.00 20.38 13.45
N LYS A 30 20.42 21.59 13.07
CA LYS A 30 19.51 22.73 12.92
C LYS A 30 18.67 22.61 11.64
N ALA A 31 17.52 23.26 11.60
CA ALA A 31 16.81 23.51 10.35
C ALA A 31 17.75 24.16 9.31
N ARG A 32 17.61 23.75 8.06
CA ARG A 32 18.34 24.30 6.90
C ARG A 32 17.38 25.15 6.06
N GLU A 33 17.94 26.02 5.24
CA GLU A 33 17.16 26.95 4.41
C GLU A 33 16.31 26.19 3.37
N THR A 34 15.12 26.72 3.07
CA THR A 34 14.33 26.33 1.89
C THR A 34 15.11 26.71 0.64
N LEU A 35 15.20 25.78 -0.30
CA LEU A 35 15.87 25.97 -1.58
C LEU A 35 14.87 26.48 -2.60
N SER A 36 15.32 27.38 -3.47
CA SER A 36 14.62 27.72 -4.70
C SER A 36 15.57 27.48 -5.86
N VAL A 37 15.26 26.49 -6.70
CA VAL A 37 16.09 26.11 -7.85
C VAL A 37 15.60 26.90 -9.07
N PRO A 38 16.38 27.87 -9.59
CA PRO A 38 15.99 28.62 -10.79
C PRO A 38 16.07 27.75 -12.05
N LEU A 39 15.72 28.32 -13.21
CA LEU A 39 16.09 27.74 -14.50
C LEU A 39 17.62 27.82 -14.68
N ASP A 40 18.18 26.92 -15.49
CA ASP A 40 19.58 26.98 -15.92
C ASP A 40 19.81 28.26 -16.75
N ASP A 41 20.97 28.92 -16.58
CA ASP A 41 21.30 30.21 -17.23
C ASP A 41 21.33 30.15 -18.77
N ASP A 42 21.47 28.95 -19.35
CA ASP A 42 21.47 28.69 -20.79
C ASP A 42 20.17 28.04 -21.32
N ALA A 43 19.15 27.86 -20.46
CA ALA A 43 17.85 27.35 -20.88
C ALA A 43 17.08 28.36 -21.76
N ASP A 44 16.54 27.88 -22.88
CA ASP A 44 15.55 28.59 -23.69
C ASP A 44 14.13 28.09 -23.41
N GLU A 45 13.10 28.77 -23.96
CA GLU A 45 11.69 28.41 -23.74
C GLU A 45 11.32 26.99 -24.23
N LEU A 46 12.18 26.35 -25.05
CA LEU A 46 12.01 25.00 -25.61
C LEU A 46 12.86 23.95 -24.88
N THR A 47 13.63 24.37 -23.88
CA THR A 47 14.53 23.50 -23.13
C THR A 47 13.73 22.65 -22.16
N PRO A 48 13.76 21.31 -22.28
CA PRO A 48 13.09 20.42 -21.34
C PRO A 48 13.64 20.64 -19.93
N GLN A 49 12.75 20.85 -18.97
CA GLN A 49 13.04 20.98 -17.54
C GLN A 49 12.12 20.06 -16.72
N GLN A 50 12.48 19.85 -15.44
CA GLN A 50 11.72 19.03 -14.50
C GLN A 50 11.55 17.58 -14.99
N VAL A 51 12.56 17.07 -15.71
CA VAL A 51 12.51 15.76 -16.38
C VAL A 51 12.46 14.66 -15.33
N HIS A 52 11.42 13.84 -15.38
CA HIS A 52 11.24 12.71 -14.48
C HIS A 52 10.62 11.51 -15.19
N ILE A 53 10.87 10.31 -14.66
CA ILE A 53 10.38 9.05 -15.23
C ILE A 53 9.63 8.21 -14.20
N SER A 54 8.63 7.46 -14.66
CA SER A 54 7.87 6.51 -13.85
C SER A 54 7.62 5.21 -14.63
N GLN A 55 7.57 4.06 -13.95
CA GLN A 55 7.40 2.78 -14.61
C GLN A 55 5.95 2.61 -15.12
N VAL A 56 5.78 2.07 -16.33
CA VAL A 56 4.46 1.79 -16.92
C VAL A 56 4.39 0.31 -17.34
N GLY A 57 3.71 -0.51 -16.54
CA GLY A 57 3.62 -1.94 -16.79
C GLY A 57 4.99 -2.65 -16.73
N PRO A 58 5.18 -3.77 -17.46
CA PRO A 58 6.35 -4.65 -17.28
C PRO A 58 7.61 -4.22 -18.06
N ASP A 59 7.46 -3.42 -19.12
CA ASP A 59 8.51 -3.16 -20.11
C ASP A 59 8.49 -1.73 -20.70
N LYS A 60 7.81 -0.77 -20.05
CA LYS A 60 7.76 0.63 -20.51
C LYS A 60 8.10 1.60 -19.39
N MET A 61 8.51 2.79 -19.81
CA MET A 61 8.82 3.92 -18.93
C MET A 61 8.05 5.14 -19.45
N ARG A 62 7.35 5.86 -18.57
CA ARG A 62 6.87 7.21 -18.87
C ARG A 62 8.04 8.17 -18.68
N VAL A 63 8.16 9.14 -19.58
CA VAL A 63 9.07 10.28 -19.49
C VAL A 63 8.19 11.52 -19.52
N THR A 64 8.30 12.32 -18.47
CA THR A 64 7.55 13.56 -18.27
C THR A 64 8.52 14.72 -18.18
N TRP A 65 8.21 15.85 -18.81
CA TRP A 65 9.00 17.09 -18.72
C TRP A 65 8.13 18.32 -18.97
N ILE A 66 8.68 19.50 -18.72
CA ILE A 66 8.03 20.79 -18.96
C ILE A 66 8.85 21.64 -19.93
N THR A 67 8.18 22.42 -20.79
CA THR A 67 8.76 23.54 -21.55
C THR A 67 7.91 24.80 -21.36
N ASP A 68 8.46 25.99 -21.57
CA ASP A 68 7.71 27.24 -21.42
C ASP A 68 6.95 27.62 -22.71
N ALA A 69 7.49 27.27 -23.87
CA ALA A 69 6.88 27.39 -25.19
C ALA A 69 6.39 26.06 -25.77
N ASP A 70 5.63 26.12 -26.86
CA ASP A 70 5.07 24.94 -27.55
C ASP A 70 6.17 24.10 -28.22
N ALA A 71 6.21 22.81 -27.88
CA ALA A 71 7.25 21.87 -28.30
C ALA A 71 6.67 20.48 -28.65
N PRO A 72 7.30 19.71 -29.57
CA PRO A 72 6.85 18.37 -29.89
C PRO A 72 6.95 17.43 -28.68
N SER A 73 5.85 16.75 -28.33
CA SER A 73 5.83 15.73 -27.28
C SER A 73 6.43 14.42 -27.79
N THR A 74 7.74 14.41 -28.04
CA THR A 74 8.48 13.28 -28.62
C THR A 74 9.72 12.98 -27.80
N VAL A 75 9.95 11.70 -27.52
CA VAL A 75 11.19 11.19 -26.94
C VAL A 75 11.88 10.31 -27.96
N GLU A 76 13.15 10.61 -28.25
CA GLU A 76 14.04 9.73 -29.01
C GLU A 76 14.97 9.02 -28.04
N TYR A 77 15.15 7.71 -28.19
CA TYR A 77 15.89 6.88 -27.26
C TYR A 77 16.68 5.73 -27.91
N GLY A 78 17.70 5.24 -27.21
CA GLY A 78 18.59 4.17 -27.68
C GLY A 78 19.53 3.66 -26.60
N THR A 79 20.24 2.55 -26.86
CA THR A 79 21.18 1.92 -25.91
C THR A 79 22.61 2.47 -26.02
N SER A 80 22.80 3.63 -26.64
CA SER A 80 24.11 4.26 -26.83
C SER A 80 23.96 5.78 -26.94
N SER A 81 24.82 6.51 -26.22
CA SER A 81 24.83 7.98 -26.22
C SER A 81 24.96 8.53 -27.65
N GLY A 82 24.16 9.55 -27.97
CA GLY A 82 24.07 10.18 -29.28
C GLY A 82 23.49 9.30 -30.39
N GLN A 83 22.92 8.14 -30.09
CA GLN A 83 22.36 7.20 -31.07
C GLN A 83 20.97 6.73 -30.67
N TYR A 84 19.94 7.33 -31.28
CA TYR A 84 18.53 7.12 -30.92
C TYR A 84 17.76 6.46 -32.08
N PRO A 85 17.86 5.12 -32.27
CA PRO A 85 17.16 4.41 -33.35
C PRO A 85 15.65 4.26 -33.09
N PHE A 86 15.16 4.60 -31.89
CA PHE A 86 13.75 4.52 -31.52
C PHE A 86 13.21 5.90 -31.16
N SER A 87 11.93 6.10 -31.42
CA SER A 87 11.19 7.27 -30.93
C SER A 87 9.78 6.89 -30.51
N ALA A 88 9.21 7.69 -29.62
CA ALA A 88 7.82 7.65 -29.21
C ALA A 88 7.28 9.08 -29.14
N SER A 89 5.98 9.25 -29.41
CA SER A 89 5.28 10.52 -29.21
C SER A 89 4.10 10.31 -28.28
N GLY A 90 3.74 11.37 -27.56
CA GLY A 90 2.65 11.37 -26.59
C GLY A 90 1.88 12.69 -26.62
N SER A 91 1.51 13.18 -25.44
CA SER A 91 0.62 14.35 -25.29
C SER A 91 1.27 15.47 -24.50
N ALA A 92 0.75 16.68 -24.68
CA ALA A 92 1.07 17.83 -23.83
C ALA A 92 -0.21 18.40 -23.19
N SER A 93 -0.08 18.97 -22.01
CA SER A 93 -1.16 19.64 -21.29
C SER A 93 -0.65 20.81 -20.45
N LYS A 94 -1.57 21.63 -19.95
CA LYS A 94 -1.29 22.69 -18.97
C LYS A 94 -2.33 22.63 -17.86
N TYR A 95 -1.97 23.13 -16.69
CA TYR A 95 -2.93 23.49 -15.65
C TYR A 95 -2.72 24.94 -15.22
N SER A 96 -3.82 25.60 -14.86
CA SER A 96 -3.78 26.84 -14.08
C SER A 96 -4.06 26.56 -12.62
N TYR A 97 -3.68 27.45 -11.73
CA TYR A 97 -4.05 27.40 -10.32
C TYR A 97 -4.07 28.84 -9.77
N MET A 98 -5.24 29.35 -9.42
CA MET A 98 -5.44 30.76 -9.08
C MET A 98 -4.92 31.73 -10.19
N LEU A 99 -3.76 32.35 -9.99
CA LEU A 99 -3.08 33.25 -10.94
C LEU A 99 -1.87 32.61 -11.63
N TYR A 100 -1.50 31.38 -11.24
CA TYR A 100 -0.42 30.61 -11.84
C TYR A 100 -0.94 29.87 -13.08
N GLU A 101 -0.11 29.79 -14.12
CA GLU A 101 -0.28 28.90 -15.27
C GLU A 101 1.02 28.11 -15.43
N SER A 102 0.92 26.79 -15.62
CA SER A 102 2.10 25.96 -15.82
C SER A 102 2.75 26.20 -17.18
N GLY A 103 4.03 25.85 -17.26
CA GLY A 103 4.63 25.43 -18.53
C GLY A 103 3.85 24.27 -19.17
N LEU A 104 4.15 23.99 -20.42
CA LEU A 104 3.58 22.88 -21.16
C LEU A 104 4.14 21.56 -20.62
N ILE A 105 3.30 20.75 -19.97
CA ILE A 105 3.66 19.47 -19.38
C ILE A 105 3.49 18.37 -20.42
N HIS A 106 4.60 17.75 -20.81
CA HIS A 106 4.68 16.68 -21.78
C HIS A 106 4.69 15.32 -21.11
N ASP A 107 4.00 14.36 -21.71
CA ASP A 107 3.91 12.96 -21.27
C ASP A 107 4.14 12.04 -22.47
N VAL A 108 5.17 11.19 -22.39
CA VAL A 108 5.49 10.20 -23.42
C VAL A 108 5.85 8.86 -22.78
N VAL A 109 5.23 7.76 -23.23
CA VAL A 109 5.59 6.40 -22.81
C VAL A 109 6.51 5.74 -23.86
N VAL A 110 7.74 5.41 -23.47
CA VAL A 110 8.74 4.72 -24.29
C VAL A 110 8.77 3.21 -24.01
N GLY A 111 9.04 2.42 -25.05
CA GLY A 111 9.19 0.96 -24.98
C GLY A 111 8.63 0.22 -26.21
N PRO A 112 8.68 -1.12 -26.23
CA PRO A 112 9.13 -2.00 -25.14
C PRO A 112 10.64 -1.91 -24.89
N LEU A 113 11.04 -2.04 -23.63
CA LEU A 113 12.40 -1.87 -23.14
C LEU A 113 12.98 -3.19 -22.63
N THR A 114 14.28 -3.41 -22.82
CA THR A 114 14.98 -4.55 -22.23
C THR A 114 15.24 -4.27 -20.73
N PRO A 115 14.97 -5.21 -19.81
CA PRO A 115 15.31 -5.08 -18.38
C PRO A 115 16.83 -4.93 -18.12
N SER A 116 17.21 -4.38 -16.97
CA SER A 116 18.62 -4.13 -16.57
C SER A 116 19.48 -3.39 -17.60
N THR A 117 18.89 -2.60 -18.49
CA THR A 117 19.54 -1.98 -19.65
C THR A 117 19.55 -0.46 -19.49
N VAL A 118 20.69 0.17 -19.82
CA VAL A 118 20.80 1.63 -19.88
C VAL A 118 20.26 2.12 -21.22
N TYR A 119 19.35 3.08 -21.17
CA TYR A 119 18.84 3.80 -22.32
C TYR A 119 19.19 5.28 -22.19
N TYR A 120 19.78 5.83 -23.24
CA TYR A 120 19.99 7.25 -23.44
C TYR A 120 18.78 7.82 -24.18
N TYR A 121 18.35 9.01 -23.81
CA TYR A 121 17.16 9.64 -24.40
C TYR A 121 17.26 11.17 -24.44
N ARG A 122 16.49 11.78 -25.34
CA ARG A 122 16.28 13.23 -25.41
C ARG A 122 14.82 13.56 -25.63
N CYS A 123 14.38 14.66 -25.02
CA CYS A 123 13.01 15.17 -25.10
C CYS A 123 12.89 16.28 -26.16
N SER A 124 11.71 16.40 -26.78
CA SER A 124 11.40 17.39 -27.84
C SER A 124 12.35 17.39 -29.04
N SER A 125 13.10 16.29 -29.25
CA SER A 125 14.25 16.22 -30.18
C SER A 125 15.33 17.29 -29.97
N ASN A 126 15.37 17.95 -28.80
CA ASN A 126 16.38 18.95 -28.47
C ASN A 126 17.76 18.27 -28.36
N PRO A 127 18.76 18.62 -29.18
CA PRO A 127 20.07 17.97 -29.15
C PRO A 127 20.98 18.43 -27.99
N ALA A 128 20.58 19.46 -27.22
CA ALA A 128 21.41 20.04 -26.16
C ALA A 128 21.40 19.25 -24.85
N ARG A 129 20.28 18.57 -24.51
CA ARG A 129 20.14 17.77 -23.28
C ARG A 129 19.93 16.29 -23.60
N GLU A 130 20.96 15.48 -23.35
CA GLU A 130 20.85 14.01 -23.30
C GLU A 130 20.72 13.57 -21.84
N PHE A 131 19.77 12.68 -21.58
CA PHE A 131 19.57 12.01 -20.30
C PHE A 131 19.84 10.51 -20.46
N SER A 132 19.96 9.80 -19.34
CA SER A 132 20.00 8.33 -19.37
C SER A 132 19.32 7.73 -18.15
N PHE A 133 18.54 6.66 -18.37
CA PHE A 133 17.97 5.85 -17.30
C PHE A 133 18.39 4.38 -17.43
N LYS A 134 18.31 3.63 -16.32
CA LYS A 134 18.49 2.18 -16.32
C LYS A 134 17.18 1.50 -15.94
N THR A 135 16.70 0.60 -16.79
CA THR A 135 15.49 -0.20 -16.49
C THR A 135 15.72 -1.12 -15.28
N PRO A 136 14.69 -1.32 -14.43
CA PRO A 136 14.76 -2.29 -13.34
C PRO A 136 15.09 -3.71 -13.81
N PRO A 137 15.64 -4.58 -12.94
CA PRO A 137 15.87 -5.97 -13.26
C PRO A 137 14.57 -6.77 -13.41
N SER A 138 14.59 -7.78 -14.27
CA SER A 138 13.47 -8.72 -14.47
C SER A 138 13.40 -9.84 -13.43
N LYS A 139 14.34 -9.86 -12.46
CA LYS A 139 14.47 -10.88 -11.41
C LYS A 139 15.03 -10.23 -10.16
N LEU A 140 14.85 -10.90 -9.02
CA LEU A 140 15.56 -10.57 -7.79
C LEU A 140 17.07 -10.90 -7.94
N PRO A 141 17.98 -10.14 -7.28
CA PRO A 141 17.68 -9.05 -6.36
C PRO A 141 17.23 -7.75 -7.06
N ILE A 142 16.50 -6.91 -6.32
CA ILE A 142 16.14 -5.54 -6.72
C ILE A 142 16.21 -4.62 -5.50
N ASN A 143 16.68 -3.39 -5.72
CA ASN A 143 16.89 -2.41 -4.66
C ASN A 143 15.89 -1.25 -4.80
N PHE A 144 15.18 -0.96 -3.73
CA PHE A 144 14.35 0.26 -3.63
C PHE A 144 15.02 1.29 -2.74
N ALA A 145 14.95 2.55 -3.14
CA ALA A 145 15.03 3.70 -2.24
C ALA A 145 13.63 4.03 -1.73
N VAL A 146 13.50 4.44 -0.47
CA VAL A 146 12.22 4.88 0.12
C VAL A 146 12.44 6.14 0.94
N THR A 147 11.66 7.20 0.67
CA THR A 147 11.69 8.46 1.42
C THR A 147 10.35 9.17 1.18
N GLY A 148 9.69 9.66 2.22
CA GLY A 148 8.52 10.54 2.11
C GLY A 148 8.88 11.97 2.45
N ASP A 149 7.93 12.89 2.26
CA ASP A 149 7.95 14.18 2.97
C ASP A 149 9.23 14.98 2.67
N LEU A 150 9.60 15.01 1.39
CA LEU A 150 10.88 15.55 0.90
C LEU A 150 10.93 17.07 1.04
N GLY A 151 9.95 17.77 0.48
CA GLY A 151 9.99 19.22 0.31
C GLY A 151 11.21 19.69 -0.50
N GLN A 152 11.71 20.89 -0.18
CA GLN A 152 12.89 21.46 -0.83
C GLN A 152 13.69 22.33 0.14
N THR A 153 14.50 21.70 0.99
CA THR A 153 15.42 22.37 1.90
C THR A 153 16.83 21.84 1.74
N GLY A 154 17.79 22.47 2.41
CA GLY A 154 19.14 21.90 2.55
C GLY A 154 19.18 20.51 3.23
N TRP A 155 18.11 20.06 3.89
CA TRP A 155 17.97 18.66 4.34
C TRP A 155 17.50 17.75 3.22
N THR A 156 16.51 18.16 2.43
CA THR A 156 16.12 17.45 1.21
C THR A 156 17.33 17.22 0.31
N ASN A 157 18.17 18.24 0.10
CA ASN A 157 19.37 18.11 -0.72
C ASN A 157 20.41 17.14 -0.11
N SER A 158 20.49 17.02 1.22
CA SER A 158 21.30 15.98 1.88
C SER A 158 20.76 14.60 1.55
N THR A 159 19.46 14.37 1.76
CA THR A 159 18.77 13.10 1.46
C THR A 159 18.92 12.71 -0.02
N LEU A 160 18.71 13.65 -0.95
CA LEU A 160 18.93 13.44 -2.38
C LEU A 160 20.40 13.16 -2.72
N THR A 161 21.35 13.83 -2.05
CA THR A 161 22.78 13.54 -2.23
C THR A 161 23.11 12.11 -1.80
N HIS A 162 22.57 11.64 -0.67
CA HIS A 162 22.75 10.26 -0.23
C HIS A 162 22.15 9.27 -1.22
N LEU A 163 20.92 9.53 -1.66
CA LEU A 163 20.24 8.73 -2.68
C LEU A 163 21.05 8.67 -3.99
N SER A 164 21.69 9.76 -4.41
CA SER A 164 22.55 9.80 -5.62
C SER A 164 23.74 8.85 -5.57
N THR A 165 24.24 8.52 -4.37
CA THR A 165 25.33 7.56 -4.17
C THR A 165 24.85 6.13 -3.90
N SER A 166 23.56 5.95 -3.64
CA SER A 166 22.95 4.63 -3.41
C SER A 166 22.62 3.91 -4.73
N ASN A 167 22.88 2.61 -4.79
CA ASN A 167 22.60 1.80 -5.99
C ASN A 167 21.18 1.20 -5.94
N TYR A 168 20.17 2.07 -6.04
CA TYR A 168 18.76 1.67 -6.16
C TYR A 168 18.33 1.50 -7.63
N ASP A 169 17.26 0.76 -7.87
CA ASP A 169 16.64 0.59 -9.19
C ASP A 169 15.28 1.30 -9.32
N VAL A 170 14.55 1.49 -8.22
CA VAL A 170 13.25 2.20 -8.15
C VAL A 170 13.20 3.05 -6.86
N LEU A 171 12.65 4.27 -6.92
CA LEU A 171 12.34 5.06 -5.72
C LEU A 171 10.85 5.02 -5.42
N LEU A 172 10.49 4.83 -4.16
CA LEU A 172 9.13 4.85 -3.64
C LEU A 172 8.94 6.07 -2.71
N LEU A 173 7.90 6.86 -2.95
CA LEU A 173 7.63 8.12 -2.21
C LEU A 173 6.19 8.13 -1.67
N PRO A 174 5.97 7.94 -0.35
CA PRO A 174 4.65 7.89 0.28
C PRO A 174 3.99 9.28 0.47
N GLY A 175 4.03 10.16 -0.53
CA GLY A 175 3.39 11.49 -0.49
C GLY A 175 4.23 12.64 0.09
N ASP A 176 3.67 13.85 0.01
CA ASP A 176 4.26 15.14 0.38
C ASP A 176 5.58 15.43 -0.36
N LEU A 177 5.42 15.78 -1.63
CA LEU A 177 6.53 15.96 -2.56
C LEU A 177 7.18 17.33 -2.38
N SER A 178 6.49 18.39 -2.80
CA SER A 178 7.10 19.73 -2.99
C SER A 178 6.94 20.67 -1.81
N TYR A 179 5.91 20.45 -0.97
CA TYR A 179 5.40 21.43 -0.01
C TYR A 179 5.14 22.81 -0.65
N ALA A 180 4.70 22.83 -1.92
CA ALA A 180 4.30 24.04 -2.62
C ALA A 180 2.99 24.62 -2.06
N ASP A 181 2.09 23.75 -1.60
CA ASP A 181 0.77 24.10 -1.06
C ASP A 181 0.01 24.99 -2.05
N PHE A 182 -0.28 26.23 -1.64
CA PHE A 182 -0.96 27.23 -2.47
C PHE A 182 0.00 28.06 -3.35
N TYR A 183 1.32 27.89 -3.24
CA TYR A 183 2.35 28.66 -3.94
C TYR A 183 3.09 27.82 -4.99
N GLN A 184 2.45 27.71 -6.15
CA GLN A 184 2.77 26.78 -7.23
C GLN A 184 4.16 26.88 -7.89
N PRO A 185 4.88 28.03 -7.93
CA PRO A 185 6.26 28.07 -8.42
C PRO A 185 7.23 27.13 -7.67
N GLU A 186 6.88 26.74 -6.44
CA GLU A 186 7.64 25.75 -5.66
C GLU A 186 7.54 24.34 -6.26
N TRP A 187 6.49 24.00 -7.02
CA TRP A 187 6.49 22.76 -7.80
C TRP A 187 7.53 22.79 -8.92
N ASP A 188 7.73 23.94 -9.56
CA ASP A 188 8.71 24.08 -10.63
C ASP A 188 10.14 24.02 -10.09
N SER A 189 10.37 24.66 -8.94
CA SER A 189 11.61 24.56 -8.17
C SER A 189 11.88 23.11 -7.74
N PHE A 190 10.91 22.43 -7.13
CA PHE A 190 11.02 21.04 -6.71
C PHE A 190 11.31 20.10 -7.89
N GLY A 191 10.60 20.27 -9.01
CA GLY A 191 10.82 19.49 -10.22
C GLY A 191 12.25 19.58 -10.74
N ARG A 192 12.86 20.78 -10.71
CA ARG A 192 14.28 20.98 -11.06
C ARG A 192 15.24 20.43 -10.00
N LEU A 193 14.89 20.52 -8.71
CA LEU A 193 15.68 19.95 -7.61
C LEU A 193 15.82 18.42 -7.73
N VAL A 194 14.74 17.71 -8.08
CA VAL A 194 14.74 16.23 -8.16
C VAL A 194 15.15 15.68 -9.53
N GLU A 195 15.10 16.47 -10.60
CA GLU A 195 15.44 16.07 -11.98
C GLU A 195 16.71 15.20 -12.11
N PRO A 196 17.86 15.51 -11.44
CA PRO A 196 19.07 14.69 -11.58
C PRO A 196 18.89 13.20 -11.19
N LEU A 197 17.96 12.91 -10.27
CA LEU A 197 17.62 11.55 -9.88
C LEU A 197 16.37 11.04 -10.60
N ALA A 198 15.33 11.87 -10.66
CA ALA A 198 14.04 11.49 -11.23
C ALA A 198 14.11 11.24 -12.75
N SER A 199 15.06 11.85 -13.47
CA SER A 199 15.31 11.57 -14.90
C SER A 199 16.08 10.26 -15.16
N SER A 200 16.73 9.68 -14.14
CA SER A 200 17.63 8.53 -14.29
C SER A 200 17.12 7.23 -13.67
N ARG A 201 16.17 7.31 -12.71
CA ARG A 201 15.51 6.16 -12.07
C ARG A 201 14.00 6.41 -11.94
N PRO A 202 13.15 5.38 -12.08
CA PRO A 202 11.70 5.53 -11.90
C PRO A 202 11.36 5.95 -10.46
N TRP A 203 10.64 7.06 -10.35
CA TRP A 203 10.02 7.53 -9.11
C TRP A 203 8.55 7.13 -9.14
N MET A 204 8.14 6.35 -8.13
CA MET A 204 6.78 5.88 -7.95
C MET A 204 6.22 6.56 -6.71
N VAL A 205 5.30 7.51 -6.92
CA VAL A 205 4.84 8.47 -5.91
C VAL A 205 3.35 8.31 -5.65
N THR A 206 2.91 8.51 -4.42
CA THR A 206 1.49 8.77 -4.12
C THR A 206 1.32 10.23 -3.65
N GLN A 207 0.08 10.62 -3.37
CA GLN A 207 -0.27 11.91 -2.77
C GLN A 207 -0.09 11.90 -1.24
N GLY A 208 0.26 13.05 -0.67
CA GLY A 208 0.09 13.37 0.76
C GLY A 208 -0.90 14.53 0.97
N ASN A 209 -0.94 15.13 2.16
CA ASN A 209 -1.86 16.24 2.43
C ASN A 209 -1.42 17.54 1.79
N HIS A 210 -0.12 17.75 1.57
CA HIS A 210 0.38 18.94 0.90
C HIS A 210 0.01 18.96 -0.58
N GLU A 211 -0.23 17.80 -1.20
CA GLU A 211 -0.81 17.70 -2.55
C GLU A 211 -2.32 18.00 -2.62
N ILE A 212 -3.04 18.11 -1.49
CA ILE A 212 -4.50 18.37 -1.53
C ILE A 212 -4.79 19.71 -2.19
N GLU A 213 -4.07 20.79 -1.84
CA GLU A 213 -4.14 22.11 -2.50
C GLU A 213 -5.57 22.65 -2.78
N LYS A 214 -6.55 22.32 -1.93
CA LYS A 214 -7.96 22.60 -2.19
C LYS A 214 -8.35 23.99 -1.71
N ILE A 215 -8.72 24.87 -2.64
CA ILE A 215 -9.35 26.16 -2.32
C ILE A 215 -10.86 26.02 -2.56
N PRO A 216 -11.73 26.04 -1.52
CA PRO A 216 -13.17 25.87 -1.68
C PRO A 216 -13.77 26.77 -2.76
N ILE A 217 -14.62 26.19 -3.62
CA ILE A 217 -15.27 26.83 -4.78
C ILE A 217 -14.33 27.16 -5.95
N ILE A 218 -13.03 27.40 -5.73
CA ILE A 218 -12.10 27.85 -6.78
C ILE A 218 -11.27 26.70 -7.36
N GLU A 219 -10.58 25.94 -6.51
CA GLU A 219 -9.65 24.88 -6.93
C GLU A 219 -10.07 23.50 -6.44
N LYS A 220 -9.99 22.52 -7.36
CA LYS A 220 -10.20 21.10 -7.05
C LYS A 220 -8.94 20.52 -6.40
N PRO A 221 -9.08 19.49 -5.55
CA PRO A 221 -7.92 18.90 -4.90
C PRO A 221 -6.99 18.19 -5.89
N PHE A 222 -5.72 18.02 -5.51
CA PHE A 222 -4.70 17.26 -6.25
C PHE A 222 -4.42 17.75 -7.68
N LYS A 223 -4.71 19.02 -7.97
CA LYS A 223 -4.63 19.57 -9.34
C LYS A 223 -3.20 19.57 -9.87
N ALA A 224 -2.23 20.04 -9.08
CA ALA A 224 -0.83 20.07 -9.48
C ALA A 224 -0.22 18.66 -9.54
N TYR A 225 -0.48 17.83 -8.52
CA TYR A 225 -0.05 16.42 -8.48
C TYR A 225 -0.50 15.65 -9.73
N ASN A 226 -1.81 15.67 -10.04
CA ASN A 226 -2.34 14.94 -11.19
C ASN A 226 -1.89 15.50 -12.56
N ALA A 227 -1.52 16.78 -12.63
CA ALA A 227 -0.98 17.36 -13.85
C ALA A 227 0.50 17.03 -14.06
N ARG A 228 1.29 16.93 -12.98
CA ARG A 228 2.75 16.75 -13.02
C ARG A 228 3.18 15.29 -12.93
N TRP A 229 2.60 14.51 -12.02
CA TRP A 229 3.04 13.17 -11.65
C TRP A 229 2.03 12.12 -12.11
N HIS A 230 2.08 11.78 -13.41
CA HIS A 230 1.19 10.80 -14.01
C HIS A 230 1.71 9.36 -13.78
N MET A 231 1.11 8.68 -12.82
CA MET A 231 1.41 7.31 -12.41
C MET A 231 0.67 6.27 -13.27
N PRO A 232 1.02 4.97 -13.24
CA PRO A 232 0.45 3.96 -14.14
C PRO A 232 -0.95 3.44 -13.74
N TYR A 233 -1.85 4.32 -13.27
CA TYR A 233 -3.12 3.93 -12.66
C TYR A 233 -4.08 3.22 -13.64
N GLU A 234 -4.09 3.59 -14.93
CA GLU A 234 -4.92 2.88 -15.92
C GLU A 234 -4.42 1.46 -16.16
N VAL A 235 -3.12 1.22 -16.01
CA VAL A 235 -2.50 -0.10 -16.20
C VAL A 235 -2.81 -1.03 -15.02
N SER A 236 -2.96 -0.49 -13.81
CA SER A 236 -3.46 -1.24 -12.65
C SER A 236 -4.99 -1.42 -12.64
N GLY A 237 -5.69 -0.83 -13.61
CA GLY A 237 -7.16 -0.83 -13.65
C GLY A 237 -7.81 0.05 -12.59
N SER A 238 -7.07 1.01 -12.02
CA SER A 238 -7.64 2.08 -11.20
C SER A 238 -8.32 3.13 -12.09
N ASN A 239 -9.28 3.86 -11.53
CA ASN A 239 -9.91 5.02 -12.16
C ASN A 239 -9.31 6.37 -11.70
N SER A 240 -8.31 6.35 -10.80
CA SER A 240 -7.71 7.54 -10.20
C SER A 240 -6.18 7.43 -10.11
N ASN A 241 -5.49 8.51 -10.47
CA ASN A 241 -4.02 8.64 -10.33
C ASN A 241 -3.54 8.69 -8.87
N LEU A 242 -4.47 8.75 -7.91
CA LEU A 242 -4.22 8.87 -6.47
C LEU A 242 -4.09 7.51 -5.76
N TYR A 243 -4.42 6.41 -6.44
CA TYR A 243 -4.21 5.05 -5.97
C TYR A 243 -4.05 4.08 -7.14
N TYR A 244 -3.02 3.24 -7.10
CA TYR A 244 -2.64 2.36 -8.21
C TYR A 244 -1.70 1.25 -7.75
N SER A 245 -1.41 0.27 -8.61
CA SER A 245 -0.44 -0.79 -8.34
C SER A 245 0.53 -0.99 -9.50
N PHE A 246 1.67 -1.63 -9.25
CA PHE A 246 2.62 -2.00 -10.29
C PHE A 246 3.49 -3.20 -9.89
N ASP A 247 3.91 -3.95 -10.90
CA ASP A 247 4.79 -5.12 -10.75
C ASP A 247 6.25 -4.76 -11.06
N VAL A 248 7.20 -5.29 -10.29
CA VAL A 248 8.63 -5.27 -10.61
C VAL A 248 9.25 -6.66 -10.51
N ALA A 249 10.49 -6.82 -10.98
CA ALA A 249 11.15 -8.13 -11.09
C ALA A 249 10.28 -9.18 -11.80
N SER A 250 9.66 -8.77 -12.92
CA SER A 250 8.71 -9.56 -13.72
C SER A 250 7.56 -10.18 -12.91
N GLY A 251 6.96 -9.41 -11.99
CA GLY A 251 5.85 -9.85 -11.14
C GLY A 251 6.30 -10.68 -9.93
N SER A 252 7.59 -10.64 -9.58
CA SER A 252 8.08 -11.23 -8.32
C SER A 252 7.77 -10.34 -7.11
N ILE A 253 7.56 -9.04 -7.34
CA ILE A 253 7.12 -8.07 -6.33
C ILE A 253 5.93 -7.31 -6.92
N HIS A 254 4.89 -7.15 -6.12
CA HIS A 254 3.74 -6.30 -6.41
C HIS A 254 3.70 -5.16 -5.40
N VAL A 255 3.57 -3.93 -5.86
CA VAL A 255 3.58 -2.72 -5.04
C VAL A 255 2.25 -1.99 -5.21
N ILE A 256 1.60 -1.65 -4.10
CA ILE A 256 0.29 -1.00 -4.02
C ILE A 256 0.50 0.40 -3.44
N MET A 257 0.00 1.41 -4.13
CA MET A 257 0.02 2.81 -3.72
C MET A 257 -1.42 3.21 -3.39
N LEU A 258 -1.69 3.57 -2.14
CA LEU A 258 -3.02 3.94 -1.66
C LEU A 258 -3.10 5.45 -1.42
N GLY A 259 -4.31 5.99 -1.58
CA GLY A 259 -4.64 7.40 -1.37
C GLY A 259 -5.26 7.60 0.00
N SER A 260 -4.48 8.08 0.97
CA SER A 260 -4.94 8.33 2.35
C SER A 260 -5.99 9.45 2.47
N TYR A 261 -6.10 10.34 1.47
CA TYR A 261 -7.05 11.45 1.43
C TYR A 261 -8.11 11.32 0.32
N GLU A 262 -8.26 10.11 -0.23
CA GLU A 262 -9.38 9.69 -1.07
C GLU A 262 -10.37 8.86 -0.24
N ASP A 263 -11.63 8.75 -0.70
CA ASP A 263 -12.61 7.90 -0.03
C ASP A 263 -12.11 6.44 0.05
N PHE A 264 -12.11 5.85 1.25
CA PHE A 264 -11.55 4.51 1.52
C PHE A 264 -12.53 3.55 2.22
N ASP A 265 -13.79 3.95 2.43
CA ASP A 265 -14.82 3.04 2.95
C ASP A 265 -15.20 1.94 1.95
N SER A 266 -15.90 0.89 2.40
CA SER A 266 -16.21 -0.27 1.56
C SER A 266 -17.09 0.00 0.34
N GLY A 267 -17.74 1.16 0.28
CA GLY A 267 -18.50 1.66 -0.86
C GLY A 267 -17.69 2.54 -1.82
N SER A 268 -16.44 2.90 -1.50
CA SER A 268 -15.58 3.75 -2.34
C SER A 268 -15.01 3.01 -3.53
N ASP A 269 -14.56 3.75 -4.54
CA ASP A 269 -13.91 3.17 -5.72
C ASP A 269 -12.50 2.65 -5.40
N GLN A 270 -11.76 3.33 -4.51
CA GLN A 270 -10.46 2.86 -4.02
C GLN A 270 -10.56 1.50 -3.34
N TYR A 271 -11.56 1.30 -2.48
CA TYR A 271 -11.74 0.03 -1.77
C TYR A 271 -12.07 -1.12 -2.73
N LYS A 272 -13.00 -0.89 -3.67
CA LYS A 272 -13.37 -1.88 -4.69
C LYS A 272 -12.17 -2.22 -5.57
N TRP A 273 -11.44 -1.22 -6.04
CA TRP A 273 -10.22 -1.40 -6.83
C TRP A 273 -9.19 -2.25 -6.06
N LEU A 274 -8.93 -1.93 -4.78
CA LEU A 274 -7.98 -2.68 -3.95
C LEU A 274 -8.41 -4.16 -3.77
N VAL A 275 -9.70 -4.43 -3.58
CA VAL A 275 -10.25 -5.79 -3.54
C VAL A 275 -10.00 -6.53 -4.85
N GLU A 276 -10.25 -5.89 -5.99
CA GLU A 276 -10.03 -6.47 -7.32
C GLU A 276 -8.54 -6.66 -7.66
N ASP A 277 -7.68 -5.73 -7.24
CA ASP A 277 -6.23 -5.75 -7.43
C ASP A 277 -5.59 -6.91 -6.65
N LEU A 278 -5.85 -7.00 -5.35
CA LEU A 278 -5.37 -8.08 -4.49
C LEU A 278 -5.90 -9.47 -4.90
N ALA A 279 -7.08 -9.53 -5.53
CA ALA A 279 -7.63 -10.78 -6.08
C ALA A 279 -6.86 -11.29 -7.32
N LYS A 280 -6.13 -10.42 -8.04
CA LYS A 280 -5.26 -10.79 -9.17
C LYS A 280 -3.90 -11.33 -8.71
N VAL A 281 -3.49 -11.07 -7.47
CA VAL A 281 -2.18 -11.43 -6.91
C VAL A 281 -2.04 -12.95 -6.69
N ASP A 282 -1.35 -13.63 -7.61
CA ASP A 282 -0.90 -15.01 -7.41
C ASP A 282 0.38 -15.03 -6.56
N ARG A 283 0.26 -15.25 -5.26
CA ARG A 283 1.39 -15.31 -4.31
C ARG A 283 2.40 -16.46 -4.54
N ARG A 284 2.22 -17.30 -5.57
CA ARG A 284 3.27 -18.21 -6.07
C ARG A 284 4.23 -17.53 -7.05
N LYS A 285 3.81 -16.42 -7.65
CA LYS A 285 4.61 -15.55 -8.53
C LYS A 285 5.09 -14.34 -7.75
N VAL A 286 4.13 -13.61 -7.16
CA VAL A 286 4.35 -12.46 -6.28
C VAL A 286 4.87 -12.96 -4.94
N GLN A 287 6.20 -12.92 -4.80
CA GLN A 287 6.88 -13.35 -3.59
C GLN A 287 6.78 -12.27 -2.51
N TRP A 288 6.87 -11.00 -2.89
CA TRP A 288 6.73 -9.84 -2.00
C TRP A 288 5.53 -8.98 -2.39
N LEU A 289 4.75 -8.59 -1.39
CA LEU A 289 3.63 -7.67 -1.52
C LEU A 289 3.88 -6.45 -0.63
N ILE A 290 4.06 -5.29 -1.24
CA ILE A 290 4.41 -4.03 -0.57
C ILE A 290 3.22 -3.07 -0.71
N ALA A 291 2.88 -2.34 0.35
CA ALA A 291 1.92 -1.24 0.26
C ALA A 291 2.53 0.09 0.72
N LEU A 292 2.02 1.18 0.17
CA LEU A 292 2.34 2.55 0.55
C LEU A 292 1.04 3.32 0.82
N ILE A 293 1.04 4.01 1.95
CA ILE A 293 0.02 4.97 2.40
C ILE A 293 0.77 6.27 2.71
N HIS A 294 0.09 7.41 2.81
CA HIS A 294 0.74 8.61 3.35
C HIS A 294 0.58 8.67 4.87
N ALA A 295 -0.67 8.79 5.36
CA ALA A 295 -0.94 8.86 6.79
C ALA A 295 -0.72 7.49 7.47
N PRO A 296 0.21 7.37 8.44
CA PRO A 296 0.53 6.10 9.08
C PRO A 296 -0.64 5.55 9.93
N TRP A 297 -0.98 4.28 9.71
CA TRP A 297 -1.95 3.53 10.53
C TRP A 297 -1.45 3.22 11.95
N TYR A 298 -0.13 3.14 12.11
CA TYR A 298 0.56 2.92 13.38
C TYR A 298 1.58 4.04 13.57
N ASN A 299 1.46 4.75 14.69
CA ASN A 299 2.23 5.95 14.99
C ASN A 299 2.35 6.07 16.52
N SER A 300 3.55 6.26 17.06
CA SER A 300 3.75 6.60 18.48
C SER A 300 4.37 7.99 18.72
N ASN A 301 4.56 8.77 17.65
CA ASN A 301 4.86 10.19 17.71
C ASN A 301 3.61 10.98 18.15
N GLU A 302 3.74 12.06 18.91
CA GLU A 302 2.59 12.86 19.34
C GLU A 302 1.96 13.67 18.19
N ALA A 303 2.71 13.93 17.11
CA ALA A 303 2.17 14.46 15.86
C ALA A 303 1.28 13.43 15.15
N HIS A 304 0.16 13.88 14.56
CA HIS A 304 -0.74 13.08 13.73
C HIS A 304 -1.30 11.79 14.38
N GLN A 305 -1.48 11.82 15.70
CA GLN A 305 -2.06 10.72 16.47
C GLN A 305 -3.48 10.37 16.02
N GLY A 306 -3.65 9.14 15.52
CA GLY A 306 -4.95 8.59 15.14
C GLY A 306 -5.48 9.01 13.76
N GLU A 307 -4.75 9.81 12.98
CA GLU A 307 -5.25 10.28 11.66
C GLU A 307 -5.44 9.12 10.66
N GLY A 308 -4.56 8.11 10.68
CA GLY A 308 -4.69 6.90 9.85
C GLY A 308 -5.68 5.84 10.35
N GLU A 309 -6.30 6.01 11.53
CA GLU A 309 -7.05 4.97 12.24
C GLU A 309 -8.34 4.54 11.51
N ASP A 310 -9.04 5.46 10.84
CA ASP A 310 -10.26 5.12 10.11
C ASP A 310 -9.97 4.39 8.79
N MET A 311 -8.87 4.73 8.10
CA MET A 311 -8.38 3.98 6.95
C MET A 311 -7.91 2.58 7.36
N ARG A 312 -7.20 2.46 8.50
CA ARG A 312 -6.81 1.17 9.08
C ARG A 312 -8.02 0.28 9.33
N LYS A 313 -9.05 0.78 10.02
CA LYS A 313 -10.30 0.02 10.28
C LYS A 313 -10.98 -0.46 9.01
N ALA A 314 -10.92 0.32 7.92
CA ALA A 314 -11.51 -0.06 6.65
C ALA A 314 -10.66 -1.13 5.92
N MET A 315 -9.36 -0.91 5.77
CA MET A 315 -8.52 -1.62 4.80
C MET A 315 -7.50 -2.61 5.39
N GLU A 316 -7.18 -2.57 6.69
CA GLU A 316 -6.12 -3.43 7.27
C GLU A 316 -6.40 -4.92 7.05
N ASP A 317 -7.64 -5.36 7.23
CA ASP A 317 -8.03 -6.76 7.04
C ASP A 317 -7.87 -7.24 5.58
N LEU A 318 -7.96 -6.34 4.58
CA LEU A 318 -7.62 -6.67 3.18
C LEU A 318 -6.13 -6.98 3.04
N LEU A 319 -5.28 -6.14 3.62
CA LEU A 319 -3.82 -6.27 3.54
C LEU A 319 -3.32 -7.50 4.33
N VAL A 320 -3.90 -7.75 5.51
CA VAL A 320 -3.61 -8.95 6.34
C VAL A 320 -4.06 -10.23 5.61
N ARG A 321 -5.25 -10.26 5.00
CA ARG A 321 -5.72 -11.41 4.21
C ARG A 321 -4.86 -11.66 2.97
N ALA A 322 -4.38 -10.61 2.30
CA ALA A 322 -3.45 -10.72 1.17
C ALA A 322 -1.99 -11.02 1.54
N ARG A 323 -1.67 -11.04 2.85
CA ARG A 323 -0.32 -11.21 3.41
C ARG A 323 0.66 -10.13 2.98
N VAL A 324 0.27 -8.85 3.03
CA VAL A 324 1.19 -7.73 2.79
C VAL A 324 2.40 -7.85 3.72
N ASP A 325 3.60 -7.78 3.14
CA ASP A 325 4.84 -8.06 3.84
C ASP A 325 5.30 -6.85 4.65
N VAL A 326 5.22 -5.66 4.05
CA VAL A 326 5.62 -4.36 4.61
C VAL A 326 4.72 -3.24 4.07
N VAL A 327 4.43 -2.27 4.94
CA VAL A 327 3.72 -1.02 4.62
C VAL A 327 4.63 0.16 4.93
N PHE A 328 4.86 1.04 3.96
CA PHE A 328 5.56 2.32 4.17
C PHE A 328 4.57 3.47 4.29
N ALA A 329 4.87 4.43 5.16
CA ALA A 329 4.09 5.63 5.42
C ALA A 329 4.97 6.89 5.50
N GLY A 330 4.43 8.04 5.12
CA GLY A 330 5.05 9.36 5.29
C GLY A 330 4.46 10.10 6.48
N HIS A 331 4.13 11.38 6.29
CA HIS A 331 3.31 12.29 7.11
C HIS A 331 3.92 12.70 8.45
N VAL A 332 4.29 11.73 9.27
CA VAL A 332 4.96 11.98 10.54
C VAL A 332 6.44 12.23 10.24
N HIS A 333 6.91 13.44 10.52
CA HIS A 333 8.27 13.88 10.21
C HIS A 333 9.34 13.27 11.13
N ALA A 334 9.45 11.95 11.13
CA ALA A 334 10.44 11.14 11.84
C ALA A 334 10.44 9.70 11.30
N TYR A 335 11.47 8.94 11.66
CA TYR A 335 11.52 7.51 11.37
C TYR A 335 10.92 6.69 12.52
N GLU A 336 10.04 5.75 12.19
CA GLU A 336 9.52 4.76 13.15
C GLU A 336 9.27 3.41 12.48
N ARG A 337 9.74 2.32 13.10
CA ARG A 337 9.50 0.94 12.65
C ARG A 337 8.80 0.11 13.72
N PHE A 338 7.68 -0.47 13.32
CA PHE A 338 6.87 -1.35 14.16
C PHE A 338 7.28 -2.82 14.02
N ALA A 339 6.72 -3.66 14.88
CA ALA A 339 6.67 -5.10 14.71
C ALA A 339 5.79 -5.48 13.50
N ARG A 340 5.65 -6.78 13.24
CA ARG A 340 4.48 -7.25 12.48
C ARG A 340 3.24 -7.01 13.33
N VAL A 341 2.26 -6.27 12.79
CA VAL A 341 1.11 -5.77 13.54
C VAL A 341 -0.21 -6.02 12.83
N ASN A 342 -1.24 -6.27 13.64
CA ASN A 342 -2.62 -6.44 13.21
C ASN A 342 -3.53 -5.93 14.32
N ASN A 343 -4.40 -4.97 14.01
CA ASN A 343 -5.33 -4.36 14.94
C ASN A 343 -4.74 -3.98 16.31
N ASN A 344 -3.69 -3.15 16.30
CA ASN A 344 -2.96 -2.66 17.49
C ASN A 344 -2.26 -3.73 18.35
N ASN A 345 -2.11 -4.95 17.84
CA ASN A 345 -1.40 -6.03 18.52
C ASN A 345 -0.25 -6.54 17.66
N ALA A 346 0.81 -7.06 18.30
CA ALA A 346 1.85 -7.80 17.58
C ALA A 346 1.27 -9.13 17.06
N ASP A 347 1.40 -9.37 15.76
CA ASP A 347 0.88 -10.55 15.05
C ASP A 347 1.89 -10.95 13.97
N ASP A 348 2.47 -12.14 14.08
CA ASP A 348 3.44 -12.69 13.10
C ASP A 348 2.91 -12.75 11.66
N CYS A 349 1.58 -12.61 11.47
CA CYS A 349 0.91 -12.60 10.17
C CYS A 349 0.37 -11.23 9.73
N GLY A 350 0.61 -10.17 10.51
CA GLY A 350 0.44 -8.79 10.09
C GLY A 350 1.62 -8.27 9.26
N ALA A 351 1.46 -7.09 8.65
CA ALA A 351 2.55 -6.43 7.93
C ALA A 351 3.53 -5.76 8.92
N VAL A 352 4.80 -5.59 8.51
CA VAL A 352 5.69 -4.63 9.20
C VAL A 352 5.30 -3.22 8.74
N HIS A 353 5.03 -2.32 9.67
CA HIS A 353 4.78 -0.91 9.34
C HIS A 353 6.05 -0.07 9.58
N ILE A 354 6.35 0.82 8.64
CA ILE A 354 7.51 1.72 8.67
C ILE A 354 7.07 3.13 8.26
N THR A 355 7.21 4.08 9.17
CA THR A 355 7.11 5.51 8.92
C THR A 355 8.47 6.04 8.49
N ILE A 356 8.51 6.75 7.37
CA ILE A 356 9.70 7.26 6.67
C ILE A 356 9.43 8.68 6.13
N GLY A 357 8.66 9.49 6.88
CA GLY A 357 8.33 10.88 6.56
C GLY A 357 9.45 11.87 6.89
N ASP A 358 10.69 11.40 6.95
CA ASP A 358 11.87 12.12 7.40
C ASP A 358 12.75 12.62 6.23
N GLY A 359 12.17 12.83 5.04
CA GLY A 359 12.92 13.17 3.84
C GLY A 359 13.61 14.55 3.83
N GLY A 360 13.15 15.51 4.64
CA GLY A 360 13.83 16.80 4.82
C GLY A 360 12.99 18.06 4.64
N ASN A 361 11.66 17.99 4.77
CA ASN A 361 10.78 19.13 4.51
C ASN A 361 11.00 20.38 5.40
N LYS A 362 10.30 21.46 5.03
CA LYS A 362 10.38 22.79 5.63
C LYS A 362 9.78 22.92 7.03
N GLU A 363 8.93 21.99 7.45
CA GLU A 363 8.20 22.07 8.72
C GLU A 363 9.03 21.56 9.90
N GLY A 364 9.96 20.65 9.61
CA GLY A 364 10.90 20.12 10.59
C GLY A 364 10.45 18.81 11.23
N LEU A 365 11.33 18.26 12.07
CA LEU A 365 11.14 16.95 12.68
C LEU A 365 10.07 16.96 13.78
N ALA A 366 9.23 15.93 13.79
CA ALA A 366 8.28 15.65 14.85
C ALA A 366 9.02 14.95 16.01
N THR A 367 9.33 15.67 17.10
CA THR A 367 10.32 15.20 18.08
C THR A 367 9.79 14.50 19.32
N ASP A 368 8.49 14.55 19.55
CA ASP A 368 7.84 14.12 20.79
C ASP A 368 7.10 12.80 20.57
N TYR A 369 7.19 11.91 21.55
CA TYR A 369 6.73 10.53 21.42
C TYR A 369 6.04 10.05 22.70
N MET A 370 5.03 9.21 22.53
CA MET A 370 4.34 8.51 23.61
C MET A 370 5.35 7.85 24.56
N ASN A 371 5.19 8.10 25.86
CA ASN A 371 6.04 7.57 26.92
C ASN A 371 5.16 6.89 28.01
N PRO A 372 5.31 5.58 28.27
CA PRO A 372 6.26 4.64 27.66
C PRO A 372 5.99 4.39 26.16
N SER A 373 7.00 3.88 25.46
CA SER A 373 6.84 3.40 24.08
C SER A 373 5.82 2.27 24.04
N PRO A 374 4.88 2.25 23.07
CA PRO A 374 4.06 1.07 22.81
C PRO A 374 4.93 -0.15 22.49
N GLU A 375 4.57 -1.34 22.98
CA GLU A 375 5.36 -2.57 22.76
C GLU A 375 5.51 -2.95 21.28
N ILE A 376 4.58 -2.50 20.42
CA ILE A 376 4.62 -2.70 18.98
C ILE A 376 5.61 -1.79 18.25
N SER A 377 6.07 -0.69 18.88
CA SER A 377 7.10 0.21 18.32
C SER A 377 8.47 -0.34 18.67
N LEU A 378 9.23 -0.78 17.66
CA LEU A 378 10.52 -1.46 17.85
C LEU A 378 11.73 -0.53 17.71
N PHE A 379 11.61 0.53 16.91
CA PHE A 379 12.61 1.58 16.76
C PHE A 379 11.91 2.88 16.37
N ARG A 380 12.33 4.01 16.94
CA ARG A 380 11.84 5.34 16.57
C ARG A 380 12.91 6.41 16.82
N GLU A 381 13.16 7.28 15.85
CA GLU A 381 14.15 8.36 15.94
C GLU A 381 13.69 9.59 15.13
N ALA A 382 13.70 10.76 15.79
CA ALA A 382 13.47 12.04 15.11
C ALA A 382 14.81 12.60 14.58
N SER A 383 15.19 12.13 13.39
CA SER A 383 16.30 12.55 12.54
C SER A 383 15.80 12.53 11.09
N PHE A 384 16.36 13.36 10.21
CA PHE A 384 16.09 13.26 8.76
C PHE A 384 16.90 12.11 8.14
N GLY A 385 16.44 11.54 7.02
CA GLY A 385 17.08 10.38 6.41
C GLY A 385 16.31 9.77 5.22
N HIS A 386 16.74 8.55 4.86
CA HIS A 386 16.06 7.72 3.87
C HIS A 386 16.22 6.23 4.17
N GLY A 387 15.31 5.45 3.60
CA GLY A 387 15.30 4.00 3.64
C GLY A 387 15.87 3.35 2.38
N GLN A 388 16.42 2.16 2.54
CA GLN A 388 16.78 1.26 1.44
C GLN A 388 16.23 -0.15 1.73
N LEU A 389 15.53 -0.72 0.75
CA LEU A 389 15.01 -2.08 0.78
C LEU A 389 15.68 -2.91 -0.33
N GLU A 390 16.64 -3.75 0.04
CA GLU A 390 17.27 -4.74 -0.85
C GLU A 390 16.45 -6.04 -0.78
N VAL A 391 15.67 -6.34 -1.81
CA VAL A 391 14.88 -7.58 -1.88
C VAL A 391 15.75 -8.67 -2.51
N VAL A 392 16.45 -9.43 -1.66
CA VAL A 392 17.47 -10.42 -2.06
C VAL A 392 16.85 -11.61 -2.80
N ASN A 393 15.75 -12.15 -2.26
CA ASN A 393 15.02 -13.30 -2.81
C ASN A 393 13.59 -13.35 -2.26
N GLY A 394 12.77 -14.30 -2.72
CA GLY A 394 11.36 -14.41 -2.33
C GLY A 394 11.04 -14.76 -0.87
N THR A 395 12.02 -14.74 0.03
CA THR A 395 11.85 -14.97 1.47
C THR A 395 12.62 -13.99 2.36
N HIS A 396 13.61 -13.28 1.82
CA HIS A 396 14.47 -12.37 2.58
C HIS A 396 14.66 -11.04 1.83
N ALA A 397 14.40 -9.94 2.55
CA ALA A 397 14.80 -8.60 2.16
C ALA A 397 15.57 -7.95 3.31
N LEU A 398 16.49 -7.05 3.01
CA LEU A 398 17.21 -6.24 3.98
C LEU A 398 16.64 -4.83 3.95
N TRP A 399 16.13 -4.38 5.11
CA TRP A 399 15.79 -2.99 5.34
C TRP A 399 16.93 -2.30 6.09
N THR A 400 17.30 -1.11 5.63
CA THR A 400 18.20 -0.18 6.33
C THR A 400 17.62 1.22 6.29
N TRP A 401 17.63 1.91 7.43
CA TRP A 401 17.37 3.34 7.51
C TRP A 401 18.69 4.08 7.77
N HIS A 402 18.95 5.09 6.95
CA HIS A 402 20.16 5.90 6.94
C HIS A 402 19.77 7.31 7.37
N ARG A 403 20.29 7.77 8.51
CA ARG A 403 20.07 9.16 8.95
C ARG A 403 21.08 10.11 8.32
N ASN A 404 20.70 11.37 8.22
CA ASN A 404 21.53 12.49 7.80
C ASN A 404 22.36 13.01 9.00
N ASP A 405 23.51 12.38 9.26
CA ASP A 405 24.43 12.74 10.37
C ASP A 405 25.56 13.63 9.81
N ASP A 406 25.44 14.96 9.93
CA ASP A 406 26.36 15.95 9.35
C ASP A 406 26.69 15.71 7.85
N ASP A 407 25.65 15.45 7.05
CA ASP A 407 25.71 15.10 5.61
C ASP A 407 26.30 13.72 5.27
N GLU A 408 26.59 12.85 6.25
CA GLU A 408 26.95 11.44 6.01
C GLU A 408 25.73 10.50 6.18
N PRO A 409 25.53 9.49 5.29
CA PRO A 409 24.48 8.48 5.42
C PRO A 409 24.86 7.43 6.47
N VAL A 410 24.37 7.58 7.70
CA VAL A 410 24.67 6.63 8.79
C VAL A 410 23.52 5.64 8.97
N VAL A 411 23.77 4.36 8.73
CA VAL A 411 22.83 3.27 9.06
C VAL A 411 22.56 3.27 10.56
N ALA A 412 21.39 3.77 10.96
CA ALA A 412 20.97 3.90 12.35
C ALA A 412 19.99 2.78 12.77
N ASP A 413 19.25 2.21 11.82
CA ASP A 413 18.44 1.01 12.02
C ASP A 413 18.57 0.04 10.84
N GLN A 414 18.52 -1.27 11.13
CA GLN A 414 18.65 -2.34 10.15
C GLN A 414 17.88 -3.59 10.61
N VAL A 415 17.13 -4.20 9.71
CA VAL A 415 16.45 -5.48 9.97
C VAL A 415 16.36 -6.33 8.70
N CYS A 416 16.52 -7.64 8.82
CA CYS A 416 16.13 -8.56 7.75
C CYS A 416 14.64 -8.85 7.86
N LEU A 417 13.88 -8.44 6.85
CA LEU A 417 12.48 -8.77 6.70
C LEU A 417 12.36 -10.17 6.12
N HIS A 418 11.52 -11.01 6.75
CA HIS A 418 11.16 -12.32 6.23
C HIS A 418 9.79 -12.25 5.57
N GLY A 419 9.71 -12.63 4.29
CA GLY A 419 8.45 -12.66 3.53
C GLY A 419 7.44 -13.64 4.12
N LEU A 420 6.17 -13.27 4.13
CA LEU A 420 5.07 -14.08 4.66
C LEU A 420 4.80 -15.27 3.73
N PRO A 421 4.98 -16.52 4.20
CA PRO A 421 4.83 -17.70 3.35
C PRO A 421 3.36 -17.96 3.01
N GLN A 422 3.10 -18.44 1.80
CA GLN A 422 1.80 -19.05 1.49
C GLN A 422 1.57 -20.29 2.36
N SER A 423 0.36 -20.41 2.92
CA SER A 423 -0.20 -21.74 3.20
C SER A 423 -0.58 -22.39 1.87
N PRO A 424 -0.15 -23.64 1.58
CA PRO A 424 -0.33 -24.27 0.25
C PRO A 424 -1.79 -24.52 -0.18
N ASN A 425 -2.77 -24.26 0.69
CA ASN A 425 -4.21 -24.37 0.42
C ASN A 425 -4.96 -23.02 0.44
N GLN A 426 -4.29 -21.86 0.56
CA GLN A 426 -4.95 -20.55 0.55
C GLN A 426 -4.98 -19.94 -0.86
N THR A 427 -6.16 -19.94 -1.48
CA THR A 427 -6.54 -18.96 -2.50
C THR A 427 -6.81 -17.61 -1.82
N ASN A 428 -6.49 -16.49 -2.47
CA ASN A 428 -6.84 -15.13 -2.01
C ASN A 428 -8.36 -14.93 -2.07
N ASP A 429 -9.10 -15.46 -1.10
CA ASP A 429 -10.57 -15.39 -1.05
C ASP A 429 -11.04 -14.06 -0.44
N ILE A 430 -10.66 -12.97 -1.10
CA ILE A 430 -10.83 -11.59 -0.63
C ILE A 430 -12.30 -11.15 -0.76
N HIS A 431 -13.05 -11.77 -1.67
CA HIS A 431 -14.49 -11.57 -1.85
C HIS A 431 -15.37 -11.99 -0.66
N ARG A 432 -14.84 -12.67 0.37
CA ARG A 432 -15.58 -13.00 1.61
C ARG A 432 -15.70 -11.82 2.59
N SER A 433 -16.04 -10.62 2.11
CA SER A 433 -16.38 -9.46 2.97
C SER A 433 -17.84 -9.46 3.45
N HIS A 434 -18.66 -10.38 2.95
CA HIS A 434 -19.92 -10.73 3.58
C HIS A 434 -19.71 -11.92 4.52
N ALA A 435 -19.99 -11.74 5.81
CA ALA A 435 -20.38 -12.87 6.63
C ALA A 435 -21.63 -13.50 6.01
N ASP A 436 -21.69 -14.84 5.91
CA ASP A 436 -22.81 -15.57 5.31
C ASP A 436 -24.08 -15.46 6.17
N VAL A 437 -24.75 -14.31 6.11
CA VAL A 437 -26.05 -14.05 6.75
C VAL A 437 -27.11 -14.87 6.03
N THR A 438 -27.29 -16.11 6.50
CA THR A 438 -28.29 -17.04 5.97
C THR A 438 -29.61 -16.83 6.70
N ILE A 439 -30.53 -16.12 6.06
CA ILE A 439 -31.89 -15.94 6.59
C ILE A 439 -32.62 -17.29 6.58
N LEU A 440 -32.79 -17.89 7.76
CA LEU A 440 -33.54 -19.13 7.93
C LEU A 440 -35.03 -18.80 8.17
N PRO A 441 -35.95 -19.18 7.25
CA PRO A 441 -37.38 -19.06 7.50
C PRO A 441 -37.82 -20.09 8.52
N VAL A 442 -38.55 -19.65 9.55
CA VAL A 442 -39.08 -20.54 10.60
C VAL A 442 -40.60 -20.50 10.54
N GLU A 443 -41.20 -21.65 10.23
CA GLU A 443 -42.63 -21.88 10.43
C GLU A 443 -42.89 -22.25 11.90
N SER A 444 -43.67 -21.43 12.60
CA SER A 444 -44.20 -21.79 13.92
C SER A 444 -45.55 -22.50 13.78
N THR A 445 -45.66 -23.72 14.29
CA THR A 445 -46.95 -24.43 14.40
C THR A 445 -47.77 -23.87 15.56
N ILE A 446 -49.08 -23.75 15.36
CA ILE A 446 -50.00 -22.98 16.24
C ILE A 446 -50.15 -23.55 17.67
N SER A 447 -49.67 -24.77 17.95
CA SER A 447 -49.88 -25.45 19.25
C SER A 447 -48.93 -25.02 20.38
N GLY A 448 -48.76 -23.70 20.59
CA GLY A 448 -48.31 -23.08 21.86
C GLY A 448 -46.92 -23.42 22.42
N ALA A 449 -46.20 -24.39 21.85
CA ALA A 449 -44.86 -24.79 22.26
C ALA A 449 -43.84 -24.16 21.31
N SER A 450 -43.07 -23.19 21.80
CA SER A 450 -41.91 -22.65 21.08
C SER A 450 -40.76 -23.66 21.12
N LEU A 451 -40.88 -24.72 20.33
CA LEU A 451 -39.74 -25.52 19.91
C LEU A 451 -38.96 -24.69 18.88
N ARG A 452 -37.91 -24.02 19.36
CA ARG A 452 -36.93 -23.33 18.54
C ARG A 452 -36.18 -24.37 17.72
N ASN A 453 -36.66 -24.67 16.51
CA ASN A 453 -36.06 -25.69 15.64
C ASN A 453 -34.58 -25.41 15.30
N TYR A 454 -34.11 -24.18 15.51
CA TYR A 454 -32.73 -23.73 15.38
C TYR A 454 -31.83 -24.10 16.58
N ASP A 455 -32.37 -24.47 17.75
CA ASP A 455 -31.55 -24.96 18.88
C ASP A 455 -30.80 -26.27 18.53
N LEU A 456 -31.30 -27.04 17.55
CA LEU A 456 -30.62 -28.22 17.01
C LEU A 456 -29.59 -27.89 15.91
N LEU A 457 -29.71 -26.74 15.24
CA LEU A 457 -28.75 -26.25 14.24
C LEU A 457 -27.55 -25.54 14.91
N ILE A 458 -27.80 -24.87 16.03
CA ILE A 458 -26.79 -24.16 16.84
C ILE A 458 -26.02 -25.14 17.76
N ARG A 459 -26.63 -26.26 18.17
CA ARG A 459 -25.95 -27.30 18.97
C ARG A 459 -24.85 -28.00 18.16
N GLY A 460 -23.61 -27.55 18.37
CA GLY A 460 -22.42 -28.14 17.76
C GLY A 460 -21.87 -27.37 16.56
N SER A 461 -22.34 -26.14 16.34
CA SER A 461 -21.79 -25.19 15.36
C SER A 461 -21.42 -23.88 16.06
N ASP A 462 -20.52 -23.08 15.45
CA ASP A 462 -20.14 -21.75 15.96
C ASP A 462 -21.15 -20.64 15.61
N LEU A 463 -22.37 -21.01 15.18
CA LEU A 463 -23.43 -20.09 14.82
C LEU A 463 -23.99 -19.36 16.06
N ARG A 464 -24.24 -18.06 15.93
CA ARG A 464 -24.89 -17.23 16.96
C ARG A 464 -26.03 -16.43 16.35
N ILE A 465 -27.19 -16.41 17.01
CA ILE A 465 -28.32 -15.58 16.61
C ILE A 465 -27.95 -14.12 16.88
N VAL A 466 -27.96 -13.28 15.84
CA VAL A 466 -27.61 -11.86 15.97
C VAL A 466 -28.88 -11.04 16.19
N GLN A 467 -29.99 -11.36 15.52
CA GLN A 467 -31.27 -10.67 15.68
C GLN A 467 -32.51 -11.54 15.35
N GLU A 468 -33.56 -11.47 16.18
CA GLU A 468 -34.91 -11.99 15.83
C GLU A 468 -35.81 -10.83 15.36
N ILE A 469 -36.51 -10.99 14.22
CA ILE A 469 -37.46 -9.99 13.69
C ILE A 469 -38.85 -10.63 13.51
N ASN A 470 -39.89 -9.96 14.03
CA ASN A 470 -41.28 -10.37 13.87
C ASN A 470 -41.97 -9.49 12.82
N ILE A 471 -42.47 -10.09 11.73
CA ILE A 471 -43.19 -9.39 10.67
C ILE A 471 -44.64 -9.91 10.63
N PHE A 472 -45.61 -9.01 10.58
CA PHE A 472 -47.02 -9.35 10.38
C PHE A 472 -47.43 -9.03 8.94
N ILE A 473 -47.86 -10.05 8.19
CA ILE A 473 -48.37 -9.90 6.81
C ILE A 473 -49.86 -10.19 6.81
N GLN A 474 -50.66 -9.25 6.30
CA GLN A 474 -52.11 -9.36 6.22
C GLN A 474 -52.55 -9.49 4.75
N TYR A 475 -53.01 -10.66 4.35
CA TYR A 475 -53.46 -10.92 2.97
C TYR A 475 -54.94 -10.58 2.78
N CYS A 476 -55.23 -9.64 1.87
CA CYS A 476 -56.58 -9.44 1.33
C CYS A 476 -56.77 -10.33 0.10
N ILE A 477 -57.78 -11.22 0.14
CA ILE A 477 -58.12 -12.10 -0.99
C ILE A 477 -59.28 -11.48 -1.77
N LEU A 478 -59.01 -11.06 -3.01
CA LEU A 478 -60.06 -10.83 -4.01
C LEU A 478 -60.45 -12.18 -4.62
N ALA A 479 -61.76 -12.48 -4.62
CA ALA A 479 -62.30 -13.72 -5.14
C ALA A 479 -63.09 -13.48 -6.43
N ASP A 480 -62.69 -14.11 -7.52
CA ASP A 480 -63.46 -14.16 -8.77
C ASP A 480 -63.64 -15.59 -9.26
N ARG A 481 -64.78 -15.88 -9.90
CA ARG A 481 -65.26 -17.25 -10.21
C ARG A 481 -64.93 -17.70 -11.65
N PRO A 482 -64.65 -18.99 -11.87
CA PRO A 482 -64.65 -19.62 -13.21
C PRO A 482 -66.00 -20.34 -13.51
N PRO A 483 -66.21 -20.97 -14.69
CA PRO A 483 -65.73 -20.68 -16.06
C PRO A 483 -66.86 -20.82 -17.15
N THR A 484 -66.59 -20.45 -18.42
CA THR A 484 -67.29 -21.04 -19.60
C THR A 484 -66.41 -21.09 -20.86
N LEU A 485 -66.51 -22.18 -21.64
CA LEU A 485 -65.81 -22.37 -22.92
C LEU A 485 -66.59 -21.82 -24.13
N SER A 486 -65.87 -21.38 -25.18
CA SER A 486 -66.24 -21.66 -26.59
C SER A 486 -65.03 -21.55 -27.56
N ARG A 487 -65.13 -22.22 -28.72
CA ARG A 487 -64.07 -22.36 -29.76
C ARG A 487 -64.11 -21.23 -30.79
N ILE A 488 -62.95 -20.82 -31.36
CA ILE A 488 -62.73 -20.54 -32.82
C ILE A 488 -61.26 -20.94 -33.20
N ARG A 489 -60.99 -21.18 -34.50
CA ARG A 489 -59.74 -21.70 -35.12
C ARG A 489 -58.83 -20.60 -35.75
N PRO A 490 -57.63 -20.89 -36.32
CA PRO A 490 -56.47 -19.99 -36.26
C PRO A 490 -56.00 -19.32 -37.58
N SER A 491 -55.17 -18.28 -37.41
CA SER A 491 -54.08 -17.78 -38.27
C SER A 491 -53.21 -16.86 -37.36
N ALA A 492 -51.97 -16.44 -37.61
CA ALA A 492 -50.78 -16.80 -38.39
C ALA A 492 -49.70 -15.75 -37.96
N ARG A 493 -48.39 -16.10 -38.00
CA ARG A 493 -47.16 -15.25 -38.03
C ARG A 493 -47.23 -13.73 -37.72
N SER A 494 -46.29 -13.09 -37.00
CA SER A 494 -44.86 -13.40 -36.75
C SER A 494 -44.21 -12.60 -35.60
N SER A 495 -43.04 -13.09 -35.14
CA SER A 495 -41.85 -12.34 -34.68
C SER A 495 -41.94 -11.34 -33.50
N VAL A 496 -41.17 -11.57 -32.43
CA VAL A 496 -39.89 -10.87 -32.09
C VAL A 496 -39.34 -11.41 -30.73
N THR A 497 -38.00 -11.49 -30.65
CA THR A 497 -37.00 -11.72 -29.55
C THR A 497 -37.42 -11.63 -28.05
N THR A 498 -36.74 -12.16 -27.01
CA THR A 498 -35.34 -12.66 -26.78
C THR A 498 -35.31 -13.66 -25.55
N PRO A 499 -34.19 -14.15 -24.94
CA PRO A 499 -34.11 -15.55 -24.49
C PRO A 499 -34.16 -15.81 -22.96
N GLN A 500 -34.32 -17.09 -22.59
CA GLN A 500 -34.18 -17.61 -21.21
C GLN A 500 -32.73 -18.02 -20.89
N GLU A 501 -32.31 -17.79 -19.66
CA GLU A 501 -31.17 -18.49 -19.04
C GLU A 501 -31.55 -19.93 -18.64
N PRO A 502 -30.62 -20.89 -18.72
CA PRO A 502 -30.69 -22.15 -17.98
C PRO A 502 -29.79 -22.11 -16.74
N SER A 503 -30.38 -22.32 -15.57
CA SER A 503 -29.67 -22.48 -14.30
C SER A 503 -28.78 -23.73 -14.29
N ASN A 504 -27.49 -23.56 -13.94
CA ASN A 504 -26.60 -24.66 -13.56
C ASN A 504 -25.85 -24.29 -12.28
N SER A 505 -26.34 -24.77 -11.13
CA SER A 505 -25.66 -24.65 -9.85
C SER A 505 -24.64 -25.77 -9.67
N VAL A 506 -23.38 -25.39 -9.42
CA VAL A 506 -22.30 -26.30 -9.02
C VAL A 506 -22.14 -26.18 -7.48
N PRO A 507 -22.02 -27.29 -6.73
CA PRO A 507 -21.91 -27.21 -5.27
C PRO A 507 -20.55 -26.67 -4.84
N VAL A 508 -20.56 -25.61 -4.02
CA VAL A 508 -19.34 -25.06 -3.38
C VAL A 508 -19.01 -25.85 -2.12
N ILE A 509 -17.73 -26.17 -1.94
CA ILE A 509 -17.22 -26.91 -0.78
C ILE A 509 -16.90 -25.93 0.36
N LEU A 510 -17.49 -26.15 1.53
CA LEU A 510 -17.16 -25.42 2.76
C LEU A 510 -15.71 -25.71 3.19
N GLY A 511 -14.94 -24.65 3.42
CA GLY A 511 -13.58 -24.72 3.93
C GLY A 511 -13.31 -23.61 4.95
N HIS A 512 -12.95 -24.01 6.17
CA HIS A 512 -12.35 -23.11 7.16
C HIS A 512 -10.92 -22.76 6.78
N LEU A 513 -10.51 -21.53 7.08
CA LEU A 513 -9.11 -21.11 7.02
C LEU A 513 -8.36 -21.74 8.21
N PRO A 514 -7.25 -22.47 8.00
CA PRO A 514 -6.35 -22.81 9.10
C PRO A 514 -5.64 -21.54 9.59
N PRO A 515 -5.37 -21.40 10.90
CA PRO A 515 -4.62 -20.28 11.43
C PRO A 515 -3.17 -20.32 10.93
N CYS A 516 -2.51 -19.15 10.93
CA CYS A 516 -1.06 -19.10 10.79
C CYS A 516 -0.39 -19.98 11.84
N GLN A 517 0.37 -20.98 11.39
CA GLN A 517 1.37 -21.62 12.23
C GLN A 517 2.62 -20.72 12.18
N PRO A 518 3.09 -20.16 13.31
CA PRO A 518 4.36 -19.45 13.32
C PRO A 518 5.48 -20.41 12.94
N PRO A 519 6.57 -19.95 12.28
CA PRO A 519 7.68 -20.81 11.90
C PRO A 519 8.24 -21.53 13.13
N HIS A 520 8.33 -22.86 13.06
CA HIS A 520 8.75 -23.68 14.20
C HIS A 520 10.12 -23.25 14.72
N ARG A 521 10.15 -22.63 15.92
CA ARG A 521 11.40 -22.44 16.67
C ARG A 521 11.96 -23.81 17.04
N HIS A 522 12.97 -24.27 16.29
CA HIS A 522 13.72 -25.50 16.61
C HIS A 522 14.57 -25.32 17.87
N TYR A 523 13.94 -25.37 19.05
CA TYR A 523 14.63 -25.57 20.31
C TYR A 523 15.03 -27.05 20.44
N LEU A 524 16.29 -27.35 20.10
CA LEU A 524 16.93 -28.60 20.46
C LEU A 524 17.05 -28.71 21.99
N ARG A 525 16.28 -29.60 22.61
CA ARG A 525 16.55 -30.13 23.96
C ARG A 525 16.37 -31.66 23.98
N PRO A 526 17.16 -32.39 24.80
CA PRO A 526 17.29 -33.84 24.69
C PRO A 526 16.11 -34.59 25.30
N GLY A 527 15.74 -35.71 24.67
CA GLY A 527 14.54 -36.46 25.05
C GLY A 527 14.71 -37.43 26.24
N ARG A 528 13.58 -37.99 26.68
CA ARG A 528 13.52 -39.26 27.44
C ARG A 528 12.13 -39.91 27.39
N ASP A 529 12.14 -41.21 27.07
CA ASP A 529 11.22 -42.32 27.44
C ASP A 529 9.67 -42.18 27.54
N ARG A 530 8.97 -43.00 26.71
CA ARG A 530 7.76 -43.84 27.01
C ARG A 530 6.42 -43.11 27.36
N ALA A 531 5.21 -43.65 27.19
CA ALA A 531 4.71 -45.01 26.86
C ALA A 531 3.40 -44.96 25.99
N TRP A 532 2.75 -46.10 25.70
CA TRP A 532 1.63 -46.28 24.76
C TRP A 532 0.34 -46.89 25.43
N HIS A 533 -0.77 -46.91 24.66
CA HIS A 533 -2.02 -47.74 24.79
C HIS A 533 -3.33 -47.19 25.47
N PRO A 534 -4.56 -47.64 25.07
CA PRO A 534 -5.68 -46.74 24.72
C PRO A 534 -7.13 -47.21 25.09
N GLY A 535 -8.18 -46.51 24.57
CA GLY A 535 -9.61 -46.93 24.50
C GLY A 535 -10.52 -45.71 24.16
N ARG A 536 -11.36 -45.68 23.11
CA ARG A 536 -12.70 -46.29 22.87
C ARG A 536 -13.79 -45.81 23.87
N GLU A 537 -15.06 -45.58 23.52
CA GLU A 537 -15.89 -46.00 22.36
C GLU A 537 -17.06 -45.01 22.08
N LEU A 538 -17.92 -45.29 21.08
CA LEU A 538 -18.99 -44.42 20.53
C LEU A 538 -20.30 -45.22 20.44
N GLU A 539 -21.49 -44.63 20.67
CA GLU A 539 -22.78 -45.27 20.33
C GLU A 539 -23.95 -44.28 20.11
N CYS A 540 -24.90 -44.62 19.22
CA CYS A 540 -26.06 -43.80 18.80
C CYS A 540 -27.28 -44.68 18.40
N HIS A 541 -28.52 -44.31 18.77
CA HIS A 541 -29.85 -44.82 18.31
C HIS A 541 -30.96 -43.87 18.82
N GLN A 542 -32.20 -43.73 18.29
CA GLN A 542 -32.85 -44.06 17.00
C GLN A 542 -34.19 -43.25 16.86
N ILE A 543 -34.93 -43.36 15.74
CA ILE A 543 -36.26 -42.72 15.46
C ILE A 543 -37.18 -43.76 14.77
N PRO A 544 -38.49 -43.90 15.10
CA PRO A 544 -39.62 -43.72 14.13
C PRO A 544 -41.03 -43.42 14.78
N PRO A 545 -42.21 -43.43 14.09
CA PRO A 545 -42.67 -42.52 13.01
C PRO A 545 -44.15 -41.97 13.26
N PRO A 546 -45.11 -41.77 12.30
CA PRO A 546 -45.92 -40.52 12.21
C PRO A 546 -47.47 -40.67 12.29
N VAL A 547 -48.27 -39.59 12.05
CA VAL A 547 -49.55 -39.56 11.24
C VAL A 547 -50.35 -38.22 11.26
N GLN A 548 -50.78 -37.79 10.05
CA GLN A 548 -51.95 -36.96 9.60
C GLN A 548 -52.21 -35.45 9.88
N GLU A 549 -52.89 -34.90 8.86
CA GLU A 549 -53.18 -33.52 8.44
C GLU A 549 -54.20 -32.72 9.29
N SER A 550 -54.04 -31.39 9.31
CA SER A 550 -55.13 -30.44 8.98
C SER A 550 -54.58 -29.03 8.64
N ARG A 551 -55.34 -28.23 7.88
CA ARG A 551 -54.93 -26.90 7.39
C ARG A 551 -55.30 -25.78 8.37
N THR A 552 -54.43 -24.79 8.60
CA THR A 552 -54.66 -23.34 8.31
C THR A 552 -53.57 -22.41 8.90
N ASN A 553 -53.32 -21.31 8.18
CA ASN A 553 -52.63 -20.06 8.58
C ASN A 553 -51.20 -20.16 9.18
N SER A 554 -50.19 -19.96 8.35
CA SER A 554 -48.79 -19.77 8.78
C SER A 554 -48.51 -18.32 9.23
N ILE A 555 -47.80 -18.17 10.35
CA ILE A 555 -47.07 -16.95 10.71
C ILE A 555 -45.59 -17.26 10.46
N THR A 556 -44.97 -16.57 9.52
CA THR A 556 -43.55 -16.74 9.19
C THR A 556 -42.70 -15.81 10.03
N LYS A 557 -41.75 -16.37 10.80
CA LYS A 557 -40.69 -15.59 11.44
C LYS A 557 -39.39 -15.71 10.64
N PHE A 558 -38.62 -14.63 10.65
CA PHE A 558 -37.30 -14.57 10.01
C PHE A 558 -36.24 -14.28 11.08
N ILE A 559 -35.09 -14.94 10.96
CA ILE A 559 -33.92 -14.77 11.82
C ILE A 559 -32.78 -14.30 10.92
N ILE A 560 -31.99 -13.33 11.43
CA ILE A 560 -30.75 -12.83 10.81
C ILE A 560 -29.56 -13.44 11.55
#